data_AF-A0A7C4JA71-F1
#
_entry.id   AF-A0A7C4JA71-F1
#
_cell.length_a   1.000
_cell.length_b   1.000
_cell.length_c   1.000
_cell.angle_alpha   90.00
_cell.angle_beta   90.00
_cell.angle_gamma   90.00
#
_symmetry.space_group_name_H-M   'P 1'
#
loop_
_entity.id
_entity.type
_entity.pdbx_description
1 polymer ?
#
loop_
_entity_poly.entity_id
_entity_poly.type
_entity_poly.pdbx_seq_one_letter_code
_entity_poly.pdbx_strand_id
1 'polypeptide(L)'
;MKVKEKREIIERIIDLCESVRSRGLDPFDVQVKELLEKLRELFPELKKLEELYLDMRAVSGLADVILHQSEWLRHRSSVLYLDPLLITLKMQVMEPAELAEIFTKCWHPILEMESISPSALRTGLDYWTELPPLSERGAELGGMELQTGRITEEELREMGILSEEEFSRILEEEWKKMLQNVGKRGISYWKWVCAKTFEETVRRSWIMSFLISYGYVDVEVRPLEEDIIIRPRSKPAQEAEPRTLVIPITYEEWRKHARKG
;
A
#
# COMPACT_ATOMS: atom_id res chain seq x y z
N MET A 1 -14.45 35.59 31.46
CA MET A 1 -14.35 34.16 31.82
C MET A 1 -13.43 34.00 33.03
N LYS A 2 -13.84 33.30 34.09
CA LYS A 2 -13.02 33.16 35.30
C LYS A 2 -11.80 32.27 34.98
N VAL A 3 -10.63 32.59 35.55
CA VAL A 3 -9.36 31.87 35.33
C VAL A 3 -9.48 30.35 35.54
N LYS A 4 -10.36 29.92 36.47
CA LYS A 4 -10.66 28.50 36.70
C LYS A 4 -11.38 27.80 35.54
N GLU A 5 -12.29 28.48 34.85
CA GLU A 5 -13.06 27.89 33.73
C GLU A 5 -12.15 27.61 32.52
N LYS A 6 -11.15 28.47 32.28
CA LYS A 6 -10.19 28.30 31.17
C LYS A 6 -9.30 27.08 31.38
N ARG A 7 -8.80 26.92 32.61
CA ARG A 7 -7.96 25.79 32.98
C ARG A 7 -8.72 24.46 32.86
N GLU A 8 -9.98 24.44 33.30
CA GLU A 8 -10.83 23.26 33.19
C GLU A 8 -11.08 22.86 31.73
N ILE A 9 -11.22 23.82 30.81
CA ILE A 9 -11.37 23.54 29.38
C ILE A 9 -10.10 22.91 28.80
N ILE A 10 -8.91 23.44 29.11
CA ILE A 10 -7.64 22.90 28.62
C ILE A 10 -7.40 21.49 29.21
N GLU A 11 -7.68 21.29 30.49
CA GLU A 11 -7.56 19.98 31.14
C GLU A 11 -8.52 18.94 30.51
N ARG A 12 -9.76 19.32 30.19
CA ARG A 12 -10.69 18.44 29.45
C ARG A 12 -10.18 18.07 28.06
N ILE A 13 -9.51 18.98 27.35
CA ILE A 13 -8.92 18.70 26.04
C ILE A 13 -7.78 17.67 26.20
N ILE A 14 -6.94 17.84 27.21
CA ILE A 14 -5.85 16.90 27.51
C ILE A 14 -6.39 15.52 27.85
N ASP A 15 -7.40 15.44 28.72
CA ASP A 15 -8.04 14.16 29.11
C ASP A 15 -8.65 13.44 27.89
N LEU A 16 -9.24 14.21 26.97
CA LEU A 16 -9.82 13.68 25.75
C LEU A 16 -8.73 13.11 24.82
N CYS A 17 -7.61 13.82 24.64
CA CYS A 17 -6.46 13.31 23.90
C CYS A 17 -5.83 12.06 24.55
N GLU A 18 -5.71 12.03 25.88
CA GLU A 18 -5.21 10.86 26.60
C GLU A 18 -6.16 9.66 26.51
N SER A 19 -7.47 9.91 26.43
CA SER A 19 -8.47 8.86 26.27
C SER A 19 -8.42 8.18 24.91
N VAL A 20 -8.11 8.91 23.83
CA VAL A 20 -7.83 8.32 22.50
C VAL A 20 -6.60 7.43 22.57
N ARG A 21 -5.52 7.89 23.24
CA ARG A 21 -4.27 7.15 23.35
C ARG A 21 -4.37 5.86 24.18
N SER A 22 -5.18 5.86 25.25
CA SER A 22 -5.18 4.77 26.26
C SER A 22 -6.40 3.87 26.25
N ARG A 23 -7.57 4.35 25.78
CA ARG A 23 -8.85 3.62 25.88
C ARG A 23 -9.40 3.14 24.53
N GLY A 24 -8.67 3.35 23.43
CA GLY A 24 -9.08 2.87 22.11
C GLY A 24 -10.35 3.57 21.57
N LEU A 25 -10.58 4.82 21.97
CA LEU A 25 -11.63 5.65 21.36
C LEU A 25 -11.24 5.98 19.92
N ASP A 26 -12.24 6.12 19.06
CA ASP A 26 -12.01 6.45 17.65
C ASP A 26 -11.35 7.84 17.54
N PRO A 27 -10.15 7.95 16.94
CA PRO A 27 -9.49 9.24 16.73
C PRO A 27 -10.36 10.25 15.99
N PHE A 28 -11.29 9.80 15.14
CA PHE A 28 -12.18 10.66 14.34
C PHE A 28 -13.32 11.30 15.12
N ASP A 29 -13.64 10.79 16.32
CA ASP A 29 -14.61 11.43 17.21
C ASP A 29 -14.08 12.77 17.76
N VAL A 30 -12.77 13.00 17.67
CA VAL A 30 -12.12 14.23 18.12
C VAL A 30 -12.09 15.27 16.99
N GLN A 31 -12.86 16.35 17.18
CA GLN A 31 -12.87 17.49 16.27
C GLN A 31 -11.67 18.41 16.52
N VAL A 32 -10.49 17.98 16.07
CA VAL A 32 -9.21 18.66 16.32
C VAL A 32 -9.23 20.14 15.91
N LYS A 33 -9.86 20.47 14.78
CA LYS A 33 -9.97 21.84 14.29
C LYS A 33 -10.68 22.77 15.28
N GLU A 34 -11.82 22.33 15.80
CA GLU A 34 -12.61 23.12 16.76
C GLU A 34 -11.87 23.29 18.08
N LEU A 35 -11.14 22.27 18.53
CA LEU A 35 -10.35 22.32 19.76
C LEU A 35 -9.14 23.26 19.63
N LEU A 36 -8.47 23.26 18.47
CA LEU A 36 -7.39 24.20 18.17
C LEU A 36 -7.90 25.65 18.08
N GLU A 37 -9.07 25.87 17.48
CA GLU A 37 -9.70 27.19 17.42
C GLU A 37 -10.02 27.70 18.84
N LYS A 38 -10.58 26.85 19.71
CA LYS A 38 -10.82 27.18 21.13
C LYS A 38 -9.53 27.50 21.90
N LEU A 39 -8.47 26.72 21.70
CA LEU A 39 -7.17 27.01 22.34
C LEU A 39 -6.60 28.36 21.86
N ARG A 40 -6.72 28.63 20.55
CA ARG A 40 -6.26 29.90 19.95
C ARG A 40 -7.01 31.12 20.49
N GLU A 41 -8.31 31.00 20.77
CA GLU A 41 -9.09 32.06 21.41
C GLU A 41 -8.69 32.31 22.87
N LEU A 42 -8.30 31.26 23.58
CA LEU A 42 -7.88 31.34 24.99
C LEU A 42 -6.44 31.85 25.15
N PHE A 43 -5.58 31.59 24.17
CA PHE A 43 -4.14 31.87 24.21
C PHE A 43 -3.77 33.32 24.59
N PRO A 44 -4.39 34.39 24.03
CA PRO A 44 -4.03 35.78 24.37
C PRO A 44 -4.26 36.15 25.84
N GLU A 45 -5.09 35.37 26.54
CA GLU A 45 -5.46 35.63 27.93
C GLU A 45 -4.63 34.83 28.94
N LEU A 46 -3.78 33.89 28.48
CA LEU A 46 -2.88 33.08 29.32
C LEU A 46 -1.60 33.87 29.60
N LYS A 47 -1.30 34.13 30.87
CA LYS A 47 -0.13 34.94 31.28
C LYS A 47 0.80 34.23 32.25
N LYS A 48 0.36 33.12 32.84
CA LYS A 48 1.15 32.35 33.81
C LYS A 48 1.87 31.21 33.10
N LEU A 49 3.08 30.89 33.59
CA LEU A 49 3.90 29.80 33.06
C LEU A 49 3.17 28.45 33.12
N GLU A 50 2.46 28.18 34.21
CA GLU A 50 1.68 26.95 34.39
C GLU A 50 0.55 26.81 33.37
N GLU A 51 -0.10 27.92 33.01
CA GLU A 51 -1.19 27.95 32.03
C GLU A 51 -0.65 27.71 30.61
N LEU A 52 0.50 28.29 30.29
CA LEU A 52 1.19 28.07 29.01
C LEU A 52 1.69 26.64 28.85
N TYR A 53 2.12 25.99 29.94
CA TYR A 53 2.51 24.58 29.91
C TYR A 53 1.33 23.66 29.61
N LEU A 54 0.16 23.94 30.21
CA LEU A 54 -1.07 23.19 29.93
C LEU A 54 -1.53 23.37 28.47
N ASP A 55 -1.44 24.59 27.95
CA ASP A 55 -1.76 24.87 26.54
C ASP A 55 -0.84 24.10 25.59
N MET A 56 0.49 24.15 25.81
CA MET A 56 1.45 23.35 25.03
C MET A 56 1.16 21.85 25.09
N ARG A 57 0.81 21.32 26.27
CA ARG A 57 0.45 19.91 26.43
C ARG A 57 -0.82 19.56 25.65
N ALA A 58 -1.83 20.44 25.64
CA ALA A 58 -3.04 20.25 24.87
C ALA A 58 -2.78 20.24 23.36
N VAL A 59 -1.96 21.18 22.85
CA VAL A 59 -1.56 21.23 21.43
C VAL A 59 -0.78 19.99 21.03
N SER A 60 0.17 19.54 21.86
CA SER A 60 0.92 18.30 21.64
C SER A 60 -0.01 17.09 21.57
N GLY A 61 -0.98 16.98 22.49
CA GLY A 61 -1.94 15.89 22.49
C GLY A 61 -2.84 15.89 21.25
N LEU A 62 -3.24 17.07 20.77
CA LEU A 62 -4.03 17.19 19.53
C LEU A 62 -3.21 16.79 18.30
N ALA A 63 -1.91 17.12 18.25
CA ALA A 63 -1.03 16.67 17.18
C ALA A 63 -0.90 15.14 17.15
N ASP A 64 -0.83 14.50 18.32
CA ASP A 64 -0.82 13.04 18.42
C ASP A 64 -2.12 12.43 17.89
N VAL A 65 -3.28 13.04 18.17
CA VAL A 65 -4.57 12.57 17.64
C VAL A 65 -4.60 12.65 16.11
N ILE A 66 -4.05 13.72 15.51
CA ILE A 66 -3.93 13.84 14.04
C ILE A 66 -3.06 12.71 13.47
N LEU A 67 -1.96 12.37 14.15
CA LEU A 67 -1.11 11.26 13.75
C LEU A 67 -1.89 9.94 13.74
N HIS A 68 -2.65 9.65 14.81
CA HIS A 68 -3.48 8.45 14.90
C HIS A 68 -4.59 8.42 13.83
N GLN A 69 -5.21 9.56 13.51
CA GLN A 69 -6.17 9.67 12.41
C GLN A 69 -5.51 9.32 11.06
N SER A 70 -4.27 9.77 10.84
CA SER A 70 -3.53 9.53 9.61
C SER A 70 -3.10 8.06 9.46
N GLU A 71 -2.64 7.43 10.55
CA GLU A 71 -2.27 6.02 10.60
C GLU A 71 -3.49 5.13 10.37
N TRP A 72 -4.62 5.44 11.02
CA TRP A 72 -5.87 4.72 10.82
C TRP A 72 -6.37 4.79 9.37
N LEU A 73 -6.30 5.97 8.73
CA LEU A 73 -6.65 6.13 7.31
C LEU A 73 -5.71 5.33 6.41
N ARG A 74 -4.41 5.34 6.69
CA ARG A 74 -3.42 4.58 5.96
C ARG A 74 -3.72 3.08 6.05
N HIS A 75 -3.86 2.54 7.25
CA HIS A 75 -4.18 1.14 7.48
C HIS A 75 -5.48 0.72 6.77
N ARG A 76 -6.55 1.52 6.87
CA ARG A 76 -7.83 1.20 6.22
C ARG A 76 -7.76 1.31 4.69
N SER A 77 -6.96 2.24 4.17
CA SER A 77 -6.69 2.30 2.73
C SER A 77 -5.96 1.05 2.27
N SER A 78 -4.92 0.59 2.98
CA SER A 78 -4.18 -0.65 2.71
C SER A 78 -5.10 -1.88 2.67
N VAL A 79 -6.09 -1.95 3.56
CA VAL A 79 -7.08 -3.05 3.57
C VAL A 79 -8.03 -2.99 2.37
N LEU A 80 -8.44 -1.80 1.92
CA LEU A 80 -9.25 -1.65 0.70
C LEU A 80 -8.51 -2.10 -0.57
N TYR A 81 -7.17 -2.13 -0.55
CA TYR A 81 -6.35 -2.67 -1.65
C TYR A 81 -6.15 -4.19 -1.58
N LEU A 82 -6.39 -4.83 -0.43
CA LEU A 82 -6.34 -6.29 -0.31
C LEU A 82 -7.45 -6.95 -1.14
N ASP A 83 -8.64 -6.35 -1.20
CA ASP A 83 -9.78 -6.92 -1.95
C ASP A 83 -9.52 -7.00 -3.47
N PRO A 84 -9.09 -5.93 -4.17
CA PRO A 84 -8.73 -6.00 -5.59
C PRO A 84 -7.58 -6.97 -5.88
N LEU A 85 -6.58 -7.03 -5.00
CA LEU A 85 -5.46 -7.98 -5.14
C LEU A 85 -5.95 -9.43 -4.99
N LEU A 86 -6.75 -9.71 -3.96
CA LEU A 86 -7.31 -11.04 -3.73
C LEU A 86 -8.27 -11.47 -4.86
N ILE A 87 -9.05 -10.54 -5.40
CA ILE A 87 -9.90 -10.77 -6.58
C ILE A 87 -9.04 -11.08 -7.81
N THR A 88 -7.97 -10.30 -8.03
CA THR A 88 -7.05 -10.51 -9.16
C THR A 88 -6.34 -11.86 -9.06
N LEU A 89 -5.85 -12.22 -7.86
CA LEU A 89 -5.23 -13.51 -7.59
C LEU A 89 -6.22 -14.66 -7.77
N LYS A 90 -7.46 -14.49 -7.30
CA LYS A 90 -8.53 -15.48 -7.55
C LYS A 90 -8.80 -15.63 -9.04
N MET A 91 -8.93 -14.55 -9.79
CA MET A 91 -9.15 -14.59 -11.24
C MET A 91 -8.01 -15.28 -12.00
N GLN A 92 -6.76 -15.12 -11.56
CA GLN A 92 -5.60 -15.77 -12.19
C GLN A 92 -5.50 -17.27 -11.92
N VAL A 93 -6.05 -17.74 -10.79
CA VAL A 93 -5.98 -19.15 -10.37
C VAL A 93 -7.26 -19.91 -10.75
N MET A 94 -8.33 -19.21 -11.13
CA MET A 94 -9.63 -19.81 -11.46
C MET A 94 -9.62 -20.45 -12.85
N GLU A 95 -10.30 -21.58 -12.99
CA GLU A 95 -10.51 -22.19 -14.30
C GLU A 95 -11.43 -21.31 -15.17
N PRO A 96 -11.22 -21.22 -16.49
CA PRO A 96 -12.04 -20.38 -17.37
C PRO A 96 -13.54 -20.66 -17.28
N ALA A 97 -13.93 -21.89 -16.95
CA ALA A 97 -15.32 -22.30 -16.78
C ALA A 97 -15.98 -21.67 -15.53
N GLU A 98 -15.27 -21.63 -14.40
CA GLU A 98 -15.77 -20.98 -13.16
C GLU A 98 -15.87 -19.47 -13.36
N LEU A 99 -14.90 -18.88 -14.06
CA LEU A 99 -14.90 -17.45 -14.35
C LEU A 99 -16.10 -17.08 -15.25
N ALA A 100 -16.39 -17.89 -16.27
CA ALA A 100 -17.57 -17.74 -17.12
C ALA A 100 -18.89 -17.91 -16.34
N GLU A 101 -18.94 -18.82 -15.37
CA GLU A 101 -20.11 -19.02 -14.51
C GLU A 101 -20.37 -17.80 -13.61
N ILE A 102 -19.32 -17.26 -12.99
CA ILE A 102 -19.41 -16.03 -12.20
C ILE A 102 -19.82 -14.85 -13.09
N PHE A 103 -19.23 -14.73 -14.28
CA PHE A 103 -19.58 -13.66 -15.21
C PHE A 103 -21.05 -13.74 -15.62
N THR A 104 -21.56 -14.94 -15.88
CA THR A 104 -22.98 -15.16 -16.20
C THR A 104 -23.90 -14.81 -15.03
N LYS A 105 -23.50 -15.10 -13.79
CA LYS A 105 -24.25 -14.73 -12.58
C LYS A 105 -24.26 -13.21 -12.35
N CYS A 106 -23.20 -12.52 -12.75
CA CYS A 106 -23.07 -11.06 -12.61
C CYS A 106 -23.52 -10.29 -13.85
N TRP A 107 -23.86 -10.95 -14.95
CA TRP A 107 -24.29 -10.32 -16.20
C TRP A 107 -25.71 -9.79 -16.04
N HIS A 108 -25.82 -8.47 -15.79
CA HIS A 108 -27.09 -7.74 -15.68
C HIS A 108 -27.23 -6.77 -16.88
N PRO A 109 -27.55 -7.27 -18.09
CA PRO A 109 -27.71 -6.43 -19.24
C PRO A 109 -29.01 -5.67 -19.09
N ILE A 110 -29.02 -4.42 -19.56
CA ILE A 110 -30.24 -3.64 -19.65
C ILE A 110 -31.06 -4.26 -20.80
N LEU A 111 -32.00 -5.16 -20.45
CA LEU A 111 -32.86 -5.86 -21.41
C LEU A 111 -34.01 -4.96 -21.89
N GLU A 112 -34.46 -4.04 -21.04
CA GLU A 112 -35.56 -3.12 -21.33
C GLU A 112 -35.34 -1.82 -20.55
N MET A 113 -35.56 -0.69 -21.23
CA MET A 113 -35.76 0.62 -20.59
C MET A 113 -37.16 1.08 -20.96
N GLU A 114 -38.04 1.22 -19.97
CA GLU A 114 -39.44 1.66 -20.18
C GLU A 114 -39.52 3.08 -20.79
N SER A 115 -38.50 3.91 -20.58
CA SER A 115 -38.40 5.22 -21.20
C SER A 115 -36.94 5.57 -21.48
N ILE A 116 -36.67 6.07 -22.67
CA ILE A 116 -35.39 6.69 -22.99
C ILE A 116 -35.53 8.21 -22.87
N SER A 117 -34.74 8.83 -22.00
CA SER A 117 -34.73 10.29 -21.92
C SER A 117 -33.94 10.88 -23.09
N PRO A 118 -34.23 12.12 -23.51
CA PRO A 118 -33.39 12.82 -24.49
C PRO A 118 -31.92 12.91 -24.05
N SER A 119 -31.64 12.96 -22.74
CA SER A 119 -30.28 12.94 -22.21
C SER A 119 -29.60 11.58 -22.43
N ALA A 120 -30.30 10.46 -22.20
CA ALA A 120 -29.76 9.12 -22.44
C ALA A 120 -29.49 8.87 -23.92
N LEU A 121 -30.37 9.36 -24.81
CA LEU A 121 -30.11 9.35 -26.25
C LEU A 121 -28.86 10.13 -26.62
N ARG A 122 -28.67 11.31 -26.00
CA ARG A 122 -27.49 12.15 -26.23
C ARG A 122 -26.22 11.45 -25.75
N THR A 123 -26.23 10.89 -24.53
CA THR A 123 -25.11 10.11 -24.01
C THR A 123 -24.78 8.89 -24.88
N GLY A 124 -25.78 8.19 -25.40
CA GLY A 124 -25.55 7.08 -26.32
C GLY A 124 -24.93 7.54 -27.64
N LEU A 125 -25.41 8.66 -28.18
CA LEU A 125 -24.89 9.25 -29.41
C LEU A 125 -23.44 9.72 -29.22
N ASP A 126 -23.19 10.46 -28.13
CA ASP A 126 -21.87 10.93 -27.70
C ASP A 126 -20.92 9.73 -27.54
N TYR A 127 -21.34 8.68 -26.83
CA TYR A 127 -20.58 7.43 -26.68
C TYR A 127 -20.20 6.81 -28.02
N TRP A 128 -21.13 6.71 -28.97
CA TRP A 128 -20.85 6.15 -30.30
C TRP A 128 -19.95 7.03 -31.15
N THR A 129 -20.04 8.36 -31.03
CA THR A 129 -19.15 9.31 -31.73
C THR A 129 -17.76 9.36 -31.14
N GLU A 130 -17.64 9.23 -29.82
CA GLU A 130 -16.36 9.27 -29.10
C GLU A 130 -15.68 7.89 -29.05
N LEU A 131 -16.39 6.83 -29.45
CA LEU A 131 -15.87 5.47 -29.41
C LEU A 131 -14.68 5.31 -30.37
N PRO A 132 -13.47 5.02 -29.87
CA PRO A 132 -12.31 4.83 -30.73
C PRO A 132 -12.51 3.68 -31.73
N PRO A 133 -11.72 3.58 -32.81
CA PRO A 133 -11.69 2.38 -33.65
C PRO A 133 -11.45 1.11 -32.82
N LEU A 134 -11.99 -0.02 -33.25
CA LEU A 134 -11.89 -1.30 -32.52
C LEU A 134 -10.45 -1.72 -32.21
N SER A 135 -9.49 -1.29 -33.04
CA SER A 135 -8.05 -1.47 -32.85
C SER A 135 -7.44 -0.65 -31.71
N GLU A 136 -8.09 0.44 -31.30
CA GLU A 136 -7.65 1.36 -30.24
C GLU A 136 -8.44 1.16 -28.94
N ARG A 137 -9.58 0.47 -29.00
CA ARG A 137 -10.38 0.08 -27.83
C ARG A 137 -9.60 -0.92 -26.98
N GLY A 138 -8.99 -0.44 -25.90
CA GLY A 138 -8.15 -1.24 -25.00
C GLY A 138 -6.75 -0.66 -24.79
N ALA A 139 -6.33 0.33 -25.59
CA ALA A 139 -5.06 1.04 -25.38
C ALA A 139 -5.04 1.81 -24.03
N GLU A 140 -6.20 2.28 -23.57
CA GLU A 140 -6.36 2.99 -22.29
C GLU A 140 -6.49 2.07 -21.06
N LEU A 141 -6.50 0.73 -21.22
CA LEU A 141 -6.35 -0.18 -20.07
C LEU A 141 -4.95 -0.07 -19.44
N GLY A 142 -4.02 0.65 -20.06
CA GLY A 142 -2.84 1.22 -19.40
C GLY A 142 -3.18 2.42 -18.51
N GLY A 143 -4.29 2.33 -17.76
CA GLY A 143 -4.75 3.38 -16.86
C GLY A 143 -3.65 3.74 -15.85
N MET A 144 -3.50 5.05 -15.62
CA MET A 144 -2.65 5.68 -14.59
C MET A 144 -2.07 4.67 -13.60
N GLU A 145 -0.77 4.41 -13.71
CA GLU A 145 0.04 3.86 -12.62
C GLU A 145 -0.02 4.85 -11.45
N LEU A 146 -1.11 4.83 -10.69
CA LEU A 146 -1.09 5.29 -9.31
C LEU A 146 0.03 4.51 -8.66
N GLN A 147 1.09 5.21 -8.25
CA GLN A 147 2.23 4.61 -7.56
C GLN A 147 1.67 3.75 -6.43
N THR A 148 1.69 2.44 -6.65
CA THR A 148 1.31 1.45 -5.65
C THR A 148 2.17 1.71 -4.43
N GLY A 149 1.54 2.09 -3.32
CA GLY A 149 2.21 2.29 -2.04
C GLY A 149 3.01 1.04 -1.70
N ARG A 150 4.33 1.20 -1.61
CA ARG A 150 5.23 0.12 -1.18
C ARG A 150 4.94 -0.17 0.28
N ILE A 151 4.81 -1.44 0.66
CA ILE A 151 4.75 -1.82 2.06
C ILE A 151 6.09 -1.45 2.70
N THR A 152 6.08 -0.57 3.71
CA THR A 152 7.31 -0.14 4.39
C THR A 152 7.71 -1.13 5.50
N GLU A 153 8.97 -1.05 5.93
CA GLU A 153 9.48 -1.83 7.07
C GLU A 153 8.68 -1.57 8.36
N GLU A 154 8.18 -0.35 8.53
CA GLU A 154 7.31 0.06 9.64
C GLU A 154 5.93 -0.63 9.57
N GLU A 155 5.35 -0.77 8.37
CA GLU A 155 4.06 -1.43 8.16
C GLU A 155 4.14 -2.95 8.40
N LEU A 156 5.28 -3.59 8.11
CA LEU A 156 5.52 -5.00 8.44
C LEU A 156 5.60 -5.27 9.96
N ARG A 157 6.10 -4.29 10.71
CA ARG A 157 6.16 -4.32 12.18
C ARG A 157 4.77 -4.26 12.79
N GLU A 158 3.92 -3.35 12.31
CA GLU A 158 2.52 -3.25 12.75
C GLU A 158 1.74 -4.54 12.49
N MET A 159 2.06 -5.23 11.39
CA MET A 159 1.48 -6.53 11.05
C MET A 159 2.08 -7.70 11.86
N GLY A 160 3.08 -7.46 12.72
CA GLY A 160 3.67 -8.47 13.61
C GLY A 160 4.51 -9.54 12.91
N ILE A 161 5.05 -9.23 11.72
CA ILE A 161 5.70 -10.23 10.84
C ILE A 161 7.18 -10.43 11.22
N LEU A 162 7.94 -9.37 11.50
CA LEU A 162 9.36 -9.40 11.92
C LEU A 162 9.76 -8.15 12.73
N SER A 163 10.83 -8.21 13.54
CA SER A 163 11.48 -7.02 14.12
C SER A 163 12.43 -6.33 13.13
N GLU A 164 12.62 -5.01 13.26
CA GLU A 164 13.44 -4.18 12.34
C GLU A 164 14.90 -4.66 12.28
N GLU A 165 15.50 -4.99 13.44
CA GLU A 165 16.88 -5.47 13.45
C GLU A 165 17.05 -6.87 12.84
N GLU A 166 16.03 -7.73 12.94
CA GLU A 166 16.05 -9.06 12.32
C GLU A 166 15.84 -8.98 10.82
N PHE A 167 14.93 -8.12 10.36
CA PHE A 167 14.64 -7.97 8.94
C PHE A 167 15.83 -7.36 8.18
N SER A 168 16.38 -6.27 8.69
CA SER A 168 17.60 -5.64 8.14
C SER A 168 18.77 -6.62 8.07
N ARG A 169 18.94 -7.46 9.10
CA ARG A 169 19.99 -8.50 9.12
C ARG A 169 19.77 -9.57 8.03
N ILE A 170 18.53 -10.04 7.87
CA ILE A 170 18.17 -11.01 6.83
C ILE A 170 18.47 -10.44 5.44
N LEU A 171 18.09 -9.18 5.18
CA LEU A 171 18.36 -8.52 3.91
C LEU A 171 19.86 -8.39 3.64
N GLU A 172 20.64 -7.95 4.63
CA GLU A 172 22.10 -7.84 4.49
C GLU A 172 22.77 -9.18 4.23
N GLU A 173 22.36 -10.24 4.92
CA GLU A 173 22.91 -11.58 4.77
C GLU A 173 22.63 -12.11 3.35
N GLU A 174 21.41 -11.97 2.85
CA GLU A 174 21.05 -12.39 1.50
C GLU A 174 21.76 -11.54 0.42
N TRP A 175 21.89 -10.23 0.63
CA TRP A 175 22.65 -9.37 -0.28
C TRP A 175 24.14 -9.75 -0.33
N LYS A 176 24.76 -10.03 0.82
CA LYS A 176 26.17 -10.50 0.90
C LYS A 176 26.33 -11.85 0.20
N LYS A 177 25.40 -12.79 0.38
CA LYS A 177 25.39 -14.07 -0.35
C LYS A 177 25.29 -13.87 -1.86
N MET A 178 24.43 -12.96 -2.32
CA MET A 178 24.35 -12.60 -3.74
C MET A 178 25.67 -12.01 -4.24
N LEU A 179 26.29 -11.09 -3.50
CA LEU A 179 27.56 -10.46 -3.90
C LEU A 179 28.69 -11.48 -4.12
N GLN A 180 28.70 -12.56 -3.33
CA GLN A 180 29.70 -13.63 -3.42
C GLN A 180 29.42 -14.62 -4.56
N ASN A 181 28.14 -14.96 -4.78
CA ASN A 181 27.74 -16.04 -5.68
C ASN A 181 27.33 -15.56 -7.08
N VAL A 182 26.96 -14.28 -7.22
CA VAL A 182 26.47 -13.68 -8.46
C VAL A 182 27.51 -12.71 -8.98
N GLY A 183 28.21 -13.10 -10.05
CA GLY A 183 29.15 -12.23 -10.75
C GLY A 183 28.44 -11.11 -11.55
N LYS A 184 29.24 -10.24 -12.18
CA LYS A 184 28.75 -9.08 -12.97
C LYS A 184 27.77 -9.43 -14.10
N ARG A 185 27.72 -10.70 -14.54
CA ARG A 185 26.80 -11.16 -15.59
C ARG A 185 25.34 -11.28 -15.10
N GLY A 186 25.11 -11.33 -13.79
CA GLY A 186 23.79 -11.56 -13.20
C GLY A 186 23.38 -13.02 -13.22
N ILE A 187 22.29 -13.31 -12.52
CA ILE A 187 21.67 -14.64 -12.47
C ILE A 187 20.19 -14.52 -12.81
N SER A 188 19.60 -15.57 -13.38
CA SER A 188 18.14 -15.63 -13.56
C SER A 188 17.46 -15.60 -12.19
N TYR A 189 16.39 -14.79 -12.08
CA TYR A 189 15.56 -14.66 -10.88
C TYR A 189 15.14 -16.03 -10.34
N TRP A 190 14.53 -16.86 -11.19
CA TRP A 190 14.06 -18.19 -10.82
C TRP A 190 15.18 -19.12 -10.37
N LYS A 191 16.39 -19.00 -10.95
CA LYS A 191 17.54 -19.78 -10.49
C LYS A 191 18.01 -19.38 -9.09
N TRP A 192 17.79 -18.13 -8.69
CA TRP A 192 18.17 -17.66 -7.35
C TRP A 192 17.10 -17.96 -6.30
N VAL A 193 15.83 -17.66 -6.59
CA VAL A 193 14.75 -17.79 -5.60
C VAL A 193 14.25 -19.23 -5.44
N CYS A 194 14.37 -20.08 -6.46
CA CYS A 194 13.85 -21.44 -6.41
C CYS A 194 14.60 -22.28 -5.37
N ALA A 195 13.84 -22.88 -4.45
CA ALA A 195 14.33 -23.73 -3.38
C ALA A 195 13.68 -25.11 -3.40
N LYS A 196 14.13 -26.00 -2.50
CA LYS A 196 13.63 -27.38 -2.38
C LYS A 196 12.15 -27.47 -1.98
N THR A 197 11.63 -26.44 -1.31
CA THR A 197 10.22 -26.34 -0.93
C THR A 197 9.59 -25.09 -1.53
N PHE A 198 8.28 -25.16 -1.77
CA PHE A 198 7.52 -24.02 -2.26
C PHE A 198 7.56 -22.86 -1.25
N GLU A 199 7.37 -23.15 0.04
CA GLU A 199 7.42 -22.16 1.13
C GLU A 199 8.74 -21.39 1.17
N GLU A 200 9.87 -22.09 1.06
CA GLU A 200 11.19 -21.44 1.02
C GLU A 200 11.38 -20.61 -0.25
N THR A 201 10.80 -21.05 -1.38
CA THR A 201 10.80 -20.27 -2.63
C THR A 201 10.01 -18.98 -2.48
N VAL A 202 8.82 -19.04 -1.87
CA VAL A 202 8.00 -17.87 -1.55
C VAL A 202 8.77 -16.93 -0.63
N ARG A 203 9.37 -17.45 0.45
CA ARG A 203 10.20 -16.65 1.37
C ARG A 203 11.35 -15.93 0.65
N ARG A 204 12.09 -16.63 -0.21
CA ARG A 204 13.19 -16.02 -1.00
C ARG A 204 12.70 -14.99 -2.01
N SER A 205 11.58 -15.26 -2.66
CA SER A 205 10.94 -14.32 -3.59
C SER A 205 10.53 -13.02 -2.88
N TRP A 206 10.01 -13.16 -1.66
CA TRP A 206 9.59 -12.06 -0.81
C TRP A 206 10.80 -11.20 -0.40
N ILE A 207 11.88 -11.81 0.13
CA ILE A 207 13.12 -11.08 0.46
C ILE A 207 13.69 -10.37 -0.78
N MET A 208 13.67 -11.01 -1.94
CA MET A 208 14.16 -10.43 -3.19
C MET A 208 13.37 -9.17 -3.60
N SER A 209 12.05 -9.15 -3.37
CA SER A 209 11.23 -7.98 -3.68
C SER A 209 11.68 -6.73 -2.90
N PHE A 210 12.11 -6.89 -1.64
CA PHE A 210 12.65 -5.81 -0.83
C PHE A 210 14.05 -5.40 -1.26
N LEU A 211 14.93 -6.36 -1.57
CA LEU A 211 16.27 -6.06 -2.09
C LEU A 211 16.21 -5.25 -3.39
N ILE A 212 15.26 -5.56 -4.27
CA ILE A 212 15.01 -4.80 -5.50
C ILE A 212 14.44 -3.42 -5.16
N SER A 213 13.40 -3.37 -4.32
CA SER A 213 12.70 -2.12 -3.96
C SER A 213 13.60 -1.09 -3.27
N TYR A 214 14.52 -1.56 -2.43
CA TYR A 214 15.49 -0.74 -1.71
C TYR A 214 16.76 -0.45 -2.53
N GLY A 215 16.87 -1.01 -3.74
CA GLY A 215 17.97 -0.72 -4.66
C GLY A 215 19.28 -1.45 -4.35
N TYR A 216 19.23 -2.55 -3.59
CA TYR A 216 20.37 -3.46 -3.41
C TYR A 216 20.60 -4.33 -4.64
N VAL A 217 19.54 -4.61 -5.40
CA VAL A 217 19.54 -5.48 -6.58
C VAL A 217 18.94 -4.75 -7.77
N ASP A 218 19.65 -4.82 -8.89
CA ASP A 218 19.23 -4.34 -10.20
C ASP A 218 18.49 -5.45 -10.95
N VAL A 219 17.45 -5.09 -11.70
CA VAL A 219 16.60 -6.05 -12.43
C VAL A 219 16.53 -5.69 -13.91
N GLU A 220 16.89 -6.64 -14.76
CA GLU A 220 16.74 -6.55 -16.21
C GLU A 220 15.68 -7.57 -16.66
N VAL A 221 14.57 -7.08 -17.18
CA VAL A 221 13.51 -7.91 -17.77
C VAL A 221 13.75 -8.02 -19.27
N ARG A 222 13.78 -9.24 -19.81
CA ARG A 222 13.90 -9.51 -21.25
C ARG A 222 12.56 -10.04 -21.78
N PRO A 223 11.70 -9.19 -22.37
CA PRO A 223 10.32 -9.56 -22.71
C PRO A 223 10.23 -10.71 -23.73
N LEU A 224 11.21 -10.83 -24.63
CA LEU A 224 11.23 -11.85 -25.68
C LEU A 224 11.72 -13.22 -25.19
N GLU A 225 12.49 -13.26 -24.11
CA GLU A 225 13.07 -14.48 -23.54
C GLU A 225 12.30 -14.97 -22.30
N GLU A 226 11.29 -14.21 -21.84
CA GLU A 226 10.61 -14.40 -20.55
C GLU A 226 11.58 -14.52 -19.35
N ASP A 227 12.80 -14.01 -19.51
CA ASP A 227 13.87 -14.14 -18.54
C ASP A 227 14.05 -12.83 -17.75
N ILE A 228 14.03 -12.97 -16.42
CA ILE A 228 14.31 -11.89 -15.47
C ILE A 228 15.72 -12.12 -14.93
N ILE A 229 16.62 -11.18 -15.16
CA ILE A 229 18.01 -11.25 -14.68
C ILE A 229 18.17 -10.28 -13.51
N ILE A 230 18.67 -10.80 -12.39
CA ILE A 230 18.97 -10.01 -11.20
C ILE A 230 20.48 -9.84 -11.02
N ARG A 231 20.91 -8.63 -10.64
CA ARG A 231 22.32 -8.29 -10.40
C ARG A 231 22.46 -7.55 -9.08
N PRO A 232 23.26 -8.04 -8.12
CA PRO A 232 23.50 -7.28 -6.90
C PRO A 232 24.34 -6.04 -7.20
N ARG A 233 23.96 -4.89 -6.65
CA ARG A 233 24.75 -3.65 -6.71
C ARG A 233 25.79 -3.66 -5.60
N SER A 234 26.98 -3.12 -5.89
CA SER A 234 28.05 -3.00 -4.88
C SER A 234 27.76 -1.95 -3.82
N LYS A 235 26.89 -0.98 -4.13
CA LYS A 235 26.34 0.01 -3.20
C LYS A 235 24.84 0.15 -3.48
N PRO A 236 23.99 0.21 -2.45
CA PRO A 236 22.56 0.47 -2.63
C PRO A 236 22.37 1.83 -3.29
N ALA A 237 21.56 1.87 -4.34
CA ALA A 237 21.21 3.12 -5.01
C ALA A 237 19.79 2.98 -5.54
N GLN A 238 18.91 3.90 -5.13
CA GLN A 238 17.56 3.98 -5.68
C GLN A 238 17.65 4.43 -7.14
N GLU A 239 16.88 3.78 -8.01
CA GLU A 239 16.74 4.22 -9.39
C GLU A 239 16.03 5.57 -9.47
N ALA A 240 16.42 6.39 -10.44
CA ALA A 240 15.81 7.70 -10.67
C ALA A 240 14.34 7.59 -11.12
N GLU A 241 13.95 6.45 -11.70
CA GLU A 241 12.59 6.15 -12.11
C GLU A 241 12.12 4.85 -11.44
N PRO A 242 11.02 4.86 -10.68
CA PRO A 242 10.45 3.65 -10.11
C PRO A 242 9.82 2.80 -11.21
N ARG A 243 10.19 1.52 -11.28
CA ARG A 243 9.56 0.52 -12.15
C ARG A 243 8.83 -0.51 -11.31
N THR A 244 7.61 -0.85 -11.71
CA THR A 244 6.84 -1.93 -11.09
C THR A 244 7.03 -3.22 -11.89
N LEU A 245 7.41 -4.29 -11.22
CA LEU A 245 7.54 -5.61 -11.81
C LEU A 245 6.73 -6.61 -10.98
N VAL A 246 5.75 -7.25 -11.62
CA VAL A 246 4.95 -8.32 -11.01
C VAL A 246 5.52 -9.65 -11.46
N ILE A 247 5.92 -10.49 -10.49
CA ILE A 247 6.41 -11.84 -10.73
C ILE A 247 5.47 -12.81 -10.00
N PRO A 248 4.63 -13.58 -10.70
CA PRO A 248 3.76 -14.56 -10.07
C PRO A 248 4.59 -15.70 -9.48
N ILE A 249 4.33 -16.07 -8.22
CA ILE A 249 4.97 -17.21 -7.55
C ILE A 249 3.92 -18.28 -7.30
N THR A 250 3.63 -19.07 -8.32
CA THR A 250 2.64 -20.17 -8.24
C THR A 250 3.32 -21.51 -7.96
N TYR A 251 2.57 -22.45 -7.37
CA TYR A 251 3.06 -23.81 -7.12
C TYR A 251 3.44 -24.53 -8.43
N GLU A 252 2.68 -24.31 -9.50
CA GLU A 252 2.93 -24.91 -10.81
C GLU A 252 4.25 -24.42 -11.42
N GLU A 253 4.50 -23.12 -11.31
CA GLU A 253 5.70 -22.48 -11.83
C GLU A 253 6.93 -22.86 -11.03
N TRP A 254 6.83 -22.88 -9.70
CA TRP A 254 7.84 -23.49 -8.84
C TRP A 254 8.16 -24.93 -9.26
N ARG A 255 7.14 -25.76 -9.53
CA ARG A 255 7.35 -27.15 -9.96
C ARG A 255 8.04 -27.26 -11.32
N LYS A 256 7.82 -26.32 -12.25
CA LYS A 256 8.53 -26.25 -13.54
C LYS A 256 10.02 -25.94 -13.35
N HIS A 257 10.35 -25.03 -12.42
CA HIS A 257 11.73 -24.62 -12.15
C HIS A 257 12.48 -25.58 -11.21
N ALA A 258 11.81 -26.13 -10.21
CA ALA A 258 12.36 -27.11 -9.26
C ALA A 258 12.69 -28.46 -9.92
N ARG A 259 12.12 -28.75 -11.10
CA ARG A 259 12.46 -29.92 -11.92
C ARG A 259 13.66 -29.69 -12.86
N LYS A 260 14.09 -28.44 -13.04
CA LYS A 260 15.17 -28.03 -13.96
C LYS A 260 16.47 -27.65 -13.24
N GLY A 261 16.48 -27.59 -11.92
CA GLY A 261 17.66 -27.38 -11.07
C GLY A 261 18.00 -28.62 -10.27
#